data_AF-A0A7C4YT39-F1
#
_entry.id   AF-A0A7C4YT39-F1
#
_cell.length_a   1.000
_cell.length_b   1.000
_cell.length_c   1.000
_cell.angle_alpha   90.00
_cell.angle_beta   90.00
_cell.angle_gamma   90.00
#
_symmetry.space_group_name_H-M   'P 1'
#
loop_
_entity.id
_entity.type
_entity.pdbx_description
1 polymer ?
#
loop_
_entity_poly.entity_id
_entity_poly.type
_entity_poly.pdbx_seq_one_letter_code
_entity_poly.pdbx_strand_id
1 'polypeptide(L)'
;MRRALVPIVLVALTGCQTVPEQNRLQPLPTDGPPLAYREVVQKARSLATAATEAFYVDKWSEVEVAAVGLEQAALYLPRSSDIPEARQASLDASVKTLAKEAQTLRDAAKAKDENKTNETLQRIHLRVRELRE
;
A
#
# COMPACT_ATOMS: atom_id res chain seq x y z
N MET A 1 -34.94 -50.92 -22.77
CA MET A 1 -35.36 -49.55 -22.39
C MET A 1 -34.79 -49.30 -20.99
N ARG A 2 -33.98 -48.31 -20.61
CA ARG A 2 -33.42 -47.08 -21.21
C ARG A 2 -32.02 -46.85 -20.59
N ARG A 3 -31.14 -46.20 -21.37
CA ARG A 3 -29.83 -45.67 -20.97
C ARG A 3 -29.98 -44.36 -20.16
N ALA A 4 -29.03 -44.10 -19.25
CA ALA A 4 -28.38 -42.82 -18.89
C ALA A 4 -27.58 -43.10 -17.60
N LEU A 5 -26.25 -43.04 -17.44
CA LEU A 5 -25.14 -42.21 -17.94
C LEU A 5 -25.29 -40.69 -17.68
N VAL A 6 -24.41 -40.19 -16.78
CA VAL A 6 -23.73 -38.85 -16.74
C VAL A 6 -24.49 -37.73 -15.99
N PRO A 7 -23.83 -36.74 -15.30
CA PRO A 7 -22.62 -36.75 -14.45
C PRO A 7 -22.68 -35.76 -13.24
N ILE A 8 -21.56 -35.69 -12.49
CA ILE A 8 -20.94 -34.55 -11.76
C ILE A 8 -21.62 -33.17 -11.86
N VAL A 9 -21.83 -32.52 -10.71
CA VAL A 9 -21.79 -31.05 -10.57
C VAL A 9 -20.96 -30.65 -9.34
N LEU A 10 -19.68 -30.36 -9.58
CA LEU A 10 -18.82 -29.47 -8.79
C LEU A 10 -19.34 -28.04 -8.92
N VAL A 11 -19.80 -27.37 -7.85
CA VAL A 11 -19.78 -25.91 -7.61
C VAL A 11 -20.08 -25.76 -6.10
N ALA A 12 -19.33 -25.11 -5.21
CA ALA A 12 -18.65 -23.84 -5.31
C ALA A 12 -17.49 -23.79 -4.31
N LEU A 13 -16.25 -23.96 -4.78
CA LEU A 13 -15.13 -23.25 -4.17
C LEU A 13 -15.23 -21.82 -4.70
N THR A 14 -16.01 -20.96 -4.03
CA THR A 14 -15.83 -19.52 -4.16
C THR A 14 -14.46 -19.21 -3.57
N GLY A 15 -13.44 -19.33 -4.40
CA GLY A 15 -12.12 -18.82 -4.10
C GLY A 15 -12.29 -17.35 -3.76
N CYS A 16 -12.02 -17.00 -2.49
CA CYS A 16 -11.49 -15.68 -2.20
C CYS A 16 -10.28 -15.55 -3.12
N GLN A 17 -10.41 -14.79 -4.21
CA GLN A 17 -9.27 -14.35 -4.98
C GLN A 17 -8.39 -13.55 -4.03
N THR A 18 -7.46 -14.24 -3.38
CA THR A 18 -6.36 -13.62 -2.68
C THR A 18 -5.60 -12.86 -3.74
N VAL A 19 -5.77 -11.53 -3.75
CA VAL A 19 -5.00 -10.64 -4.61
C VAL A 19 -3.53 -11.05 -4.46
N PRO A 20 -2.86 -11.47 -5.55
CA PRO A 20 -1.53 -12.04 -5.45
C PRO A 20 -0.58 -11.06 -4.77
N GLU A 21 0.09 -11.54 -3.72
CA GLU A 21 0.94 -10.79 -2.78
C GLU A 21 2.05 -9.99 -3.49
N GLN A 22 2.53 -10.49 -4.64
CA GLN A 22 3.57 -9.89 -5.45
C GLN A 22 3.23 -8.51 -6.04
N ASN A 23 1.95 -8.13 -6.14
CA ASN A 23 1.56 -6.88 -6.78
C ASN A 23 1.56 -5.66 -5.83
N ARG A 24 1.70 -5.88 -4.51
CA ARG A 24 1.63 -4.80 -3.51
C ARG A 24 2.83 -3.86 -3.61
N LEU A 25 4.03 -4.40 -3.80
CA LEU A 25 5.29 -3.65 -3.82
C LEU A 25 5.64 -3.03 -5.18
N GLN A 26 4.82 -3.23 -6.22
CA GLN A 26 5.11 -2.62 -7.52
C GLN A 26 5.10 -1.09 -7.43
N PRO A 27 6.09 -0.40 -8.02
CA PRO A 27 6.15 1.05 -8.05
C PRO A 27 4.93 1.64 -8.76
N LEU A 28 4.60 2.89 -8.47
CA LEU A 28 3.54 3.59 -9.19
C LEU A 28 3.94 3.80 -10.66
N PRO A 29 2.99 3.71 -11.60
CA PRO A 29 3.27 3.97 -13.01
C PRO A 29 3.73 5.42 -13.19
N THR A 30 4.88 5.60 -13.84
CA THR A 30 5.44 6.92 -14.17
C THR A 30 4.82 7.48 -15.45
N ASP A 31 4.43 6.59 -16.38
CA ASP A 31 3.88 6.92 -17.69
C ASP A 31 2.46 6.35 -17.81
N GLY A 32 1.47 7.23 -17.93
CA GLY A 32 0.06 6.86 -18.03
C GLY A 32 -0.89 7.98 -17.60
N PRO A 33 -2.20 7.81 -17.79
CA PRO A 33 -3.18 8.73 -17.22
C PRO A 33 -3.01 8.81 -15.69
N PRO A 34 -3.21 9.99 -15.08
CA PRO A 34 -3.14 10.14 -13.64
C PRO A 34 -4.04 9.14 -12.92
N LEU A 35 -3.49 8.44 -11.92
CA LEU A 35 -4.29 7.58 -11.04
C LEU A 35 -5.24 8.44 -10.20
N ALA A 36 -6.39 7.88 -9.85
CA ALA A 36 -7.33 8.56 -8.98
C ALA A 36 -6.77 8.64 -7.55
N TYR A 37 -7.08 9.73 -6.85
CA TYR A 37 -6.62 9.98 -5.48
C TYR A 37 -6.83 8.77 -4.56
N ARG A 38 -8.02 8.18 -4.63
CA ARG A 38 -8.40 7.00 -3.83
C ARG A 38 -7.53 5.78 -4.12
N GLU A 39 -7.12 5.57 -5.36
CA GLU A 39 -6.26 4.45 -5.75
C GLU A 39 -4.87 4.61 -5.17
N VAL A 40 -4.32 5.83 -5.21
CA VAL A 40 -3.01 6.15 -4.64
C VAL A 40 -3.02 5.99 -3.12
N VAL A 41 -4.06 6.48 -2.44
CA VAL A 41 -4.23 6.29 -0.98
C VAL A 41 -4.37 4.80 -0.62
N GLN A 42 -5.12 4.03 -1.41
CA GLN A 42 -5.26 2.59 -1.20
C GLN A 42 -3.93 1.85 -1.43
N LYS A 43 -3.14 2.27 -2.42
CA LYS A 43 -1.78 1.75 -2.65
C LYS A 43 -0.88 2.05 -1.45
N ALA A 44 -0.86 3.29 -0.95
CA ALA A 44 -0.10 3.66 0.24
C ALA A 44 -0.47 2.79 1.45
N ARG A 45 -1.76 2.52 1.67
CA ARG A 45 -2.23 1.59 2.71
C ARG A 45 -1.70 0.17 2.53
N SER A 46 -1.73 -0.34 1.31
CA SER A 46 -1.21 -1.69 1.02
C SER A 46 0.29 -1.81 1.28
N LEU A 47 1.06 -0.75 0.97
CA LEU A 47 2.49 -0.69 1.21
C LEU A 47 2.81 -0.57 2.71
N ALA A 48 2.07 0.25 3.46
CA ALA A 48 2.21 0.32 4.92
C ALA A 48 1.93 -1.03 5.60
N THR A 49 0.92 -1.76 5.09
CA THR A 49 0.61 -3.13 5.55
C THR A 49 1.75 -4.09 5.23
N ALA A 50 2.24 -4.10 3.99
CA ALA A 50 3.36 -4.94 3.58
C ALA A 50 4.65 -4.64 4.37
N ALA A 51 4.95 -3.36 4.63
CA ALA A 51 6.08 -2.97 5.48
C ALA A 51 5.96 -3.52 6.91
N THR A 52 4.74 -3.50 7.45
CA THR A 52 4.45 -4.02 8.79
C THR A 52 4.61 -5.54 8.83
N GLU A 53 4.05 -6.24 7.84
CA GLU A 53 4.18 -7.70 7.69
C GLU A 53 5.65 -8.10 7.56
N ALA A 54 6.42 -7.44 6.70
CA ALA A 54 7.84 -7.67 6.49
C ALA A 54 8.67 -7.39 7.76
N PHE A 55 8.35 -6.32 8.49
CA PHE A 55 9.01 -5.98 9.75
C PHE A 55 8.84 -7.09 10.80
N TYR A 56 7.63 -7.65 10.95
CA TYR A 56 7.38 -8.71 11.94
C TYR A 56 8.07 -10.05 11.64
N VAL A 57 8.63 -10.23 10.44
CA VAL A 57 9.38 -11.44 10.06
C VAL A 57 10.84 -11.11 9.68
N ASP A 58 11.37 -9.98 10.17
CA ASP A 58 12.76 -9.54 9.99
C ASP A 58 13.21 -9.40 8.52
N LYS A 59 12.27 -9.19 7.60
CA LYS A 59 12.55 -8.96 6.18
C LYS A 59 12.86 -7.49 5.91
N TRP A 60 13.96 -7.01 6.46
CA TRP A 60 14.39 -5.61 6.40
C TRP A 60 14.44 -5.02 4.99
N SER A 61 14.90 -5.79 4.00
CA SER A 61 14.93 -5.35 2.60
C SER A 61 13.53 -5.10 2.02
N GLU A 62 12.53 -5.89 2.41
CA GLU A 62 11.14 -5.69 1.99
C GLU A 62 10.52 -4.46 2.70
N VAL A 63 10.91 -4.18 3.95
CA VAL A 63 10.55 -2.93 4.63
C VAL A 63 11.10 -1.72 3.88
N GLU A 64 12.35 -1.77 3.43
CA GLU A 64 12.97 -0.70 2.64
C GLU A 64 12.25 -0.48 1.30
N VAL A 65 11.93 -1.56 0.58
CA VAL A 65 11.20 -1.49 -0.69
C VAL A 65 9.82 -0.87 -0.48
N ALA A 66 9.09 -1.30 0.55
CA ALA A 66 7.79 -0.74 0.88
C ALA A 66 7.88 0.74 1.29
N ALA A 67 8.94 1.14 2.01
CA ALA A 67 9.21 2.52 2.38
C ALA A 67 9.47 3.41 1.14
N VAL A 68 10.23 2.92 0.15
CA VAL A 68 10.40 3.63 -1.12
C VAL A 68 9.07 3.78 -1.86
N GLY A 69 8.25 2.72 -1.90
CA GLY A 69 6.92 2.78 -2.50
C GLY A 69 6.00 3.80 -1.81
N LEU A 70 6.07 3.89 -0.47
CA LEU A 70 5.31 4.87 0.31
C LEU A 70 5.74 6.31 0.00
N GLU A 71 7.04 6.55 -0.13
CA GLU A 71 7.59 7.84 -0.53
C GLU A 71 7.08 8.23 -1.93
N GLN A 72 7.14 7.30 -2.89
CA GLN A 72 6.62 7.52 -4.24
C GLN A 72 5.11 7.80 -4.24
N ALA A 73 4.33 7.05 -3.45
CA ALA A 73 2.89 7.26 -3.33
C ALA A 73 2.57 8.65 -2.78
N ALA A 74 3.29 9.08 -1.74
CA ALA A 74 3.14 10.41 -1.19
C ALA A 74 3.39 11.49 -2.25
N LEU A 75 4.51 11.39 -2.97
CA LEU A 75 4.89 12.37 -3.98
C LEU A 75 3.97 12.36 -5.22
N TYR A 76 3.26 11.26 -5.46
CA TYR A 76 2.29 11.14 -6.54
C TYR A 76 0.94 11.80 -6.21
N LEU A 77 0.50 11.80 -4.94
CA LEU A 77 -0.83 12.29 -4.53
C LEU A 77 -1.22 13.69 -5.09
N PRO A 78 -0.34 14.71 -5.11
CA PRO A 78 -0.70 16.02 -5.67
C PRO A 78 -1.02 16.01 -7.16
N ARG A 79 -0.62 14.96 -7.89
CA ARG A 79 -0.81 14.79 -9.33
C ARG A 79 -1.98 13.85 -9.66
N SER A 80 -2.61 13.27 -8.65
CA SER A 80 -3.73 12.36 -8.83
C SER A 80 -4.99 13.07 -9.34
N SER A 81 -5.87 12.34 -10.02
CA SER A 81 -7.19 12.85 -10.38
C SER A 81 -8.16 12.76 -9.19
N ASP A 82 -9.28 13.46 -9.26
CA ASP A 82 -10.40 13.31 -8.33
C ASP A 82 -10.04 13.55 -6.84
N ILE A 83 -9.15 14.51 -6.59
CA ILE A 83 -8.77 14.94 -5.24
C ILE A 83 -9.99 15.61 -4.57
N PRO A 84 -10.46 15.10 -3.42
CA PRO A 84 -11.58 15.72 -2.69
C PRO A 84 -11.27 17.17 -2.31
N GLU A 85 -12.21 18.09 -2.53
CA GLU A 85 -12.04 19.52 -2.19
C GLU A 85 -11.64 19.73 -0.73
N ALA A 86 -12.26 18.97 0.19
CA ALA A 86 -11.95 18.99 1.62
C ALA A 86 -10.48 18.68 1.94
N ARG A 87 -9.75 18.03 1.03
CA ARG A 87 -8.35 17.62 1.22
C ARG A 87 -7.34 18.56 0.57
N GLN A 88 -7.74 19.37 -0.41
CA GLN A 88 -6.80 20.19 -1.18
C GLN A 88 -5.94 21.11 -0.30
N ALA A 89 -6.56 21.78 0.69
CA ALA A 89 -5.86 22.70 1.58
C ALA A 89 -4.80 22.01 2.47
N SER A 90 -5.05 20.77 2.90
CA SER A 90 -4.16 20.01 3.77
C SER A 90 -3.23 19.05 3.02
N LEU A 91 -3.42 18.88 1.71
CA LEU A 91 -2.80 17.82 0.94
C LEU A 91 -1.27 17.96 0.92
N ASP A 92 -0.76 19.15 0.65
CA ASP A 92 0.68 19.40 0.57
C ASP A 92 1.39 19.07 1.90
N ALA A 93 0.81 19.49 3.03
CA ALA A 93 1.33 19.19 4.36
C ALA A 93 1.29 17.68 4.67
N SER A 94 0.21 17.00 4.28
CA SER A 94 0.03 15.55 4.48
C SER A 94 1.04 14.76 3.64
N VAL A 95 1.25 15.17 2.39
CA VAL A 95 2.22 14.58 1.46
C VAL A 95 3.65 14.73 1.97
N LYS A 96 4.05 15.95 2.39
CA LYS A 96 5.39 16.20 2.93
C LYS A 96 5.65 15.36 4.18
N THR A 97 4.66 15.27 5.07
CA THR A 97 4.76 14.46 6.28
C THR A 97 4.90 12.98 5.95
N LEU A 98 4.04 12.43 5.09
CA LEU A 98 4.09 11.02 4.71
C LEU A 98 5.41 10.67 4.01
N ALA A 99 5.89 11.51 3.09
CA ALA A 99 7.17 11.31 2.41
C ALA A 99 8.34 11.29 3.40
N LYS A 100 8.36 12.20 4.38
CA LYS A 100 9.38 12.25 5.43
C LYS A 100 9.36 11.02 6.33
N GLU A 101 8.18 10.55 6.73
CA GLU A 101 8.05 9.33 7.54
C GLU A 101 8.49 8.10 6.73
N ALA A 102 8.17 8.03 5.43
CA ALA A 102 8.64 6.97 4.55
C ALA A 102 10.18 6.95 4.41
N GLN A 103 10.82 8.12 4.26
CA GLN A 103 12.28 8.23 4.29
C GLN A 103 12.86 7.77 5.63
N THR A 104 12.24 8.19 6.74
CA THR A 104 12.64 7.80 8.10
C THR A 104 12.52 6.28 8.29
N LEU A 105 11.46 5.66 7.76
CA LEU A 105 11.26 4.22 7.79
C LEU A 105 12.36 3.49 7.04
N ARG A 106 12.70 3.96 5.83
CA ARG A 106 13.78 3.40 5.02
C ARG A 106 15.12 3.46 5.76
N ASP A 107 15.43 4.60 6.36
CA ASP A 107 16.70 4.79 7.07
C ASP A 107 16.76 3.95 8.35
N ALA A 108 15.65 3.84 9.09
CA ALA A 108 15.54 2.96 10.25
C ALA A 108 15.68 1.47 9.87
N ALA A 109 15.04 1.05 8.77
CA ALA A 109 15.14 -0.33 8.27
C ALA A 109 16.57 -0.68 7.83
N LYS A 110 17.27 0.24 7.15
CA LYS A 110 18.70 0.07 6.79
C LYS A 110 19.59 -0.11 8.01
N ALA A 111 19.31 0.66 9.07
CA ALA A 111 19.99 0.55 10.35
C ALA A 111 19.52 -0.66 11.19
N LYS A 112 18.47 -1.35 10.76
CA LYS A 112 17.75 -2.38 11.54
C LYS A 112 17.37 -1.90 12.94
N ASP A 113 16.96 -0.64 13.05
CA ASP A 113 16.49 -0.03 14.29
C ASP A 113 15.02 -0.42 14.51
N GLU A 114 14.79 -1.48 15.28
CA GLU A 114 13.46 -2.04 15.53
C GLU A 114 12.50 -1.03 16.16
N ASN A 115 12.97 -0.30 17.18
CA ASN A 115 12.14 0.67 17.89
C ASN A 115 11.69 1.78 16.96
N LYS A 116 12.65 2.38 16.24
CA LYS A 116 12.35 3.46 15.32
C LYS A 116 11.51 3.01 14.13
N THR A 117 11.73 1.80 13.64
CA THR A 117 10.93 1.20 12.57
C THR A 117 9.48 1.05 13.02
N ASN A 118 9.25 0.46 14.19
CA ASN A 118 7.92 0.26 14.75
C ASN A 118 7.18 1.59 14.98
N GLU A 119 7.83 2.58 15.62
CA GLU A 119 7.23 3.90 15.83
C GLU A 119 6.88 4.59 14.52
N THR A 120 7.77 4.49 13.52
CA THR A 120 7.56 5.13 12.21
C THR A 120 6.42 4.46 11.45
N LEU A 121 6.30 3.13 11.51
CA LEU A 121 5.16 2.39 10.94
C LEU A 121 3.82 2.85 11.53
N GLN A 122 3.75 3.03 12.85
CA GLN A 122 2.55 3.55 13.51
C GLN A 122 2.17 4.94 13.00
N ARG A 123 3.14 5.86 12.90
CA ARG A 123 2.91 7.19 12.34
C ARG A 123 2.44 7.14 10.89
N ILE A 124 3.04 6.28 10.06
CA ILE A 124 2.63 6.10 8.67
C ILE A 124 1.17 5.64 8.58
N HIS A 125 0.74 4.64 9.38
CA HIS A 125 -0.65 4.18 9.38
C HIS A 125 -1.64 5.29 9.76
N LEU A 126 -1.28 6.14 10.72
CA LEU A 126 -2.09 7.30 11.08
C LEU A 126 -2.23 8.27 9.90
N ARG A 127 -1.13 8.61 9.22
CA ARG A 127 -1.15 9.51 8.05
C ARG A 127 -1.94 8.96 6.88
N VAL A 128 -1.79 7.66 6.60
CA VAL A 128 -2.58 7.01 5.54
C VAL A 128 -4.07 7.01 5.87
N ARG A 129 -4.44 6.86 7.15
CA ARG A 129 -5.83 6.96 7.59
C ARG A 129 -6.38 8.38 7.40
N GLU A 130 -5.62 9.40 7.81
CA GLU A 130 -6.00 10.80 7.64
C GLU A 130 -6.21 11.20 6.18
N LEU A 131 -5.41 10.64 5.26
CA LEU A 131 -5.58 10.85 3.81
C LEU A 131 -6.85 10.21 3.24
N ARG A 132 -7.42 9.21 3.92
CA ARG A 132 -8.60 8.49 3.43
C ARG A 132 -9.91 9.14 3.89
N GLU A 133 -9.94 9.61 5.14
CA GLU A 133 -11.13 10.24 5.73
C GLU A 133 -11.48 11.56 5.01
#